data_AF-A0A1X1BP79-F1
#
_entry.id   AF-A0A1X1BP79-F1
#
_cell.length_a   1.000
_cell.length_b   1.000
_cell.length_c   1.000
_cell.angle_alpha   90.00
_cell.angle_beta   90.00
_cell.angle_gamma   90.00
#
_symmetry.space_group_name_H-M   'P 1'
#
loop_
_entity.id
_entity.type
_entity.pdbx_description
1 polymer ?
#
loop_
_entity_poly.entity_id
_entity_poly.type
_entity_poly.pdbx_seq_one_letter_code
_entity_poly.pdbx_strand_id
1 'polypeptide(L)'
;MNVTGRRGIRQGVRGSLGRLFSNILLIAIIWFQNVRAIRSDKIATKNLLLSSTFRDQETAVGFVAPPTFTNNTRSISPLNAKRWTYTKVTLLKDTPNVGKQGEVAIVNKNYAFNYLVPFGFARYTTRAELVGIALDKDYKEALVNVRRASAMHLKARLGNDTVLHFKTPAQEAGSENLIAPLLPIHIISKMREQKLLLAVDMLREQDVKILTEGGVISTFGVHKVLLNVDPEVEIEITANVEEQPVDTSFIKDHGKYNTDERHVKMVAIRLNTPAFGLKVSYKMLLLQRLASESVSKWAWMGLDRGVCKRFSHHSAQRGKYYTNKFYMKKCSVCSSWNNLVVTQCVHCLTQLGDSDIRLRTVDPLCLTANARKQETESSTMDYVILHRCFDFTIMIQPHPSAAIHLSAVPNGTFYDIKNFRKTHIPMITKMKTRCDAILRHILTGNAGPDFLKNSVDVTHLRGLTQGENNVGTKSNVNDIISHAIYGFNYPHSFSHVGMHVILPPIKCFSIFKSPFFYPLSKVLSDLEHLSQVKPYTTDEATQLYENDIIMEDIVDIDTTFRSKYGL
;
A
#
# COMPACT_ATOMS: atom_id res chain seq x y z
N MET A 1 8.16 74.01 26.69
CA MET A 1 9.13 73.17 27.44
C MET A 1 10.02 72.46 26.43
N ASN A 2 11.28 72.90 26.37
CA ASN A 2 12.34 72.31 25.56
C ASN A 2 12.82 71.01 26.20
N VAL A 3 13.03 69.95 25.41
CA VAL A 3 14.13 68.99 25.66
C VAL A 3 14.78 68.63 24.33
N THR A 4 16.07 68.90 24.29
CA THR A 4 17.03 68.73 23.23
C THR A 4 17.71 67.36 23.29
N GLY A 5 18.13 66.86 22.13
CA GLY A 5 19.44 66.23 21.96
C GLY A 5 19.55 64.70 22.10
N ARG A 6 19.87 64.03 20.98
CA ARG A 6 21.11 63.23 20.82
C ARG A 6 21.26 62.76 19.37
N ARG A 7 22.28 63.32 18.68
CA ARG A 7 22.89 62.76 17.47
C ARG A 7 23.98 61.77 17.89
N GLY A 8 24.09 60.66 17.18
CA GLY A 8 25.17 59.68 17.36
C GLY A 8 25.26 58.69 16.20
N ILE A 9 26.10 59.04 15.21
CA ILE A 9 27.06 58.20 14.47
C ILE A 9 26.67 56.72 14.23
N ARG A 10 26.42 56.36 12.96
CA ARG A 10 26.84 55.10 12.31
C ARG A 10 26.53 55.12 10.81
N GLN A 11 27.48 55.63 10.01
CA GLN A 11 27.62 55.31 8.59
C GLN A 11 28.84 54.41 8.43
N GLY A 12 28.68 53.29 7.74
CA GLY A 12 29.79 52.42 7.35
C GLY A 12 29.37 50.96 7.29
N VAL A 13 29.64 50.31 6.15
CA VAL A 13 29.44 48.87 5.88
C VAL A 13 28.01 48.46 5.44
N ARG A 14 27.55 48.95 4.28
CA ARG A 14 26.46 48.33 3.51
C ARG A 14 26.78 48.09 2.03
N GLY A 15 28.06 48.14 1.64
CA GLY A 15 28.47 48.12 0.22
C GLY A 15 28.83 46.75 -0.39
N SER A 16 29.24 45.74 0.38
CA SER A 16 29.82 44.51 -0.21
C SER A 16 28.92 43.26 -0.15
N LEU A 17 27.99 43.15 0.81
CA LEU A 17 27.11 41.97 0.89
C LEU A 17 26.06 41.91 -0.23
N GLY A 18 25.60 43.06 -0.73
CA GLY A 18 24.59 43.12 -1.79
C GLY A 18 25.08 42.57 -3.14
N ARG A 19 26.38 42.72 -3.44
CA ARG A 19 26.96 42.21 -4.70
C ARG A 19 27.15 40.69 -4.68
N LEU A 20 27.45 40.11 -3.52
CA LEU A 20 27.56 38.66 -3.35
C LEU A 20 26.19 37.97 -3.49
N PHE A 21 25.14 38.53 -2.90
CA PHE A 21 23.77 37.99 -3.07
C PHE A 21 23.25 38.12 -4.51
N SER A 22 23.56 39.22 -5.21
CA SER A 22 23.17 39.39 -6.61
C SER A 22 23.82 38.36 -7.54
N ASN A 23 25.10 38.02 -7.30
CA ASN A 23 25.81 37.04 -8.13
C ASN A 23 25.33 35.60 -7.87
N ILE A 24 25.02 35.25 -6.61
CA ILE A 24 24.47 33.92 -6.28
C ILE A 24 23.08 33.74 -6.91
N LEU A 25 22.24 34.78 -6.87
CA LEU A 25 20.91 34.74 -7.48
C LEU A 25 20.99 34.60 -9.01
N LEU A 26 21.93 35.29 -9.66
CA LEU A 26 22.15 35.20 -11.10
C LEU A 26 22.62 33.80 -11.53
N ILE A 27 23.55 33.20 -10.78
CA ILE A 27 24.03 31.83 -11.04
C ILE A 27 22.89 30.81 -10.86
N ALA A 28 22.04 30.98 -9.84
CA ALA A 28 20.89 30.11 -9.63
C ALA A 28 19.87 30.21 -10.78
N ILE A 29 19.63 31.42 -11.31
CA ILE A 29 18.73 31.63 -12.45
C ILE A 29 19.31 30.99 -13.72
N ILE A 30 20.61 31.16 -14.00
CA ILE A 30 21.27 30.55 -15.17
C ILE A 30 21.24 29.02 -15.07
N TRP A 31 21.52 28.46 -13.88
CA TRP A 31 21.44 27.02 -13.66
C TRP A 31 20.02 26.48 -13.86
N PHE A 32 19.00 27.19 -13.36
CA PHE A 32 17.60 26.80 -13.52
C PHE A 32 17.14 26.86 -14.99
N GLN A 33 17.60 27.85 -15.76
CA GLN A 33 17.34 27.94 -17.20
C GLN A 33 18.03 26.81 -17.98
N ASN A 34 19.28 26.47 -17.66
CA ASN A 34 20.00 25.36 -18.29
C ASN A 34 19.36 23.99 -17.97
N VAL A 35 18.92 23.76 -16.73
CA VAL A 35 18.21 22.53 -16.36
C VAL A 35 16.86 22.43 -17.09
N ARG A 36 16.16 23.55 -17.29
CA ARG A 36 14.90 23.61 -18.04
C ARG A 36 15.11 23.33 -19.53
N ALA A 37 16.19 23.84 -20.13
CA ALA A 37 16.56 23.55 -21.52
C ALA A 37 16.88 22.06 -21.74
N ILE A 38 17.69 21.46 -20.86
CA ILE A 38 18.03 20.01 -20.93
C ILE A 38 16.78 19.13 -20.77
N ARG A 39 15.80 19.55 -19.95
CA ARG A 39 14.53 18.83 -19.77
C ARG A 39 13.61 18.97 -20.97
N SER A 40 13.60 20.14 -21.63
CA SER A 40 12.86 20.41 -22.86
C SER A 40 13.36 19.51 -24.00
N ASP A 41 14.67 19.40 -24.18
CA ASP A 41 15.27 18.60 -25.25
C ASP A 41 15.02 17.10 -25.08
N LYS A 42 14.98 16.59 -23.84
CA LYS A 42 14.62 15.20 -23.55
C LYS A 42 13.13 14.88 -23.79
N ILE A 43 12.25 15.87 -23.70
CA ILE A 43 10.82 15.72 -24.02
C ILE A 43 10.60 15.82 -25.53
N ALA A 44 11.33 16.70 -26.22
CA ALA A 44 11.29 16.81 -27.68
C ALA A 44 11.83 15.55 -28.38
N THR A 45 12.94 14.97 -27.89
CA THR A 45 13.47 13.69 -28.42
C THR A 45 12.56 12.50 -28.14
N LYS A 46 11.83 12.48 -27.01
CA LYS A 46 10.81 11.45 -26.75
C LYS A 46 9.58 11.58 -27.65
N ASN A 47 9.16 12.79 -27.99
CA ASN A 47 8.02 13.01 -28.88
C ASN A 47 8.36 12.77 -30.37
N LEU A 48 9.63 12.92 -30.77
CA LEU A 48 10.07 12.56 -32.13
C LEU A 48 10.21 11.05 -32.34
N LEU A 49 10.47 10.28 -31.29
CA LEU A 49 10.52 8.81 -31.33
C LEU A 49 9.14 8.14 -31.25
N LEU A 50 8.08 8.89 -30.93
CA LEU A 50 6.70 8.40 -30.83
C LEU A 50 5.85 8.66 -32.09
N SER A 51 6.40 9.31 -33.12
CA SER A 51 5.70 9.58 -34.40
C SER A 51 6.16 8.72 -35.58
N SER A 52 7.17 7.86 -35.43
CA SER A 52 7.51 6.86 -36.45
C SER A 52 6.63 5.62 -36.33
N THR A 53 5.68 5.53 -37.25
CA THR A 53 4.92 4.35 -37.69
C THR A 53 5.47 2.99 -37.21
N PHE A 54 4.85 2.40 -36.20
CA PHE A 54 4.94 0.97 -35.94
C PHE A 54 4.11 0.24 -37.02
N ARG A 55 4.81 -0.22 -38.08
CA ARG A 55 4.35 -1.33 -38.92
C ARG A 55 4.83 -2.61 -38.23
N ASP A 56 3.96 -3.24 -37.46
CA ASP A 56 4.20 -4.59 -36.96
C ASP A 56 4.17 -5.58 -38.13
N GLN A 57 5.35 -6.02 -38.57
CA GLN A 57 5.52 -7.29 -39.26
C GLN A 57 5.71 -8.36 -38.18
N GLU A 58 4.62 -8.88 -37.64
CA GLU A 58 4.63 -10.13 -36.88
C GLU A 58 4.30 -11.29 -37.83
N THR A 59 5.20 -12.28 -37.84
CA THR A 59 5.04 -13.56 -38.52
C THR A 59 3.88 -14.33 -37.90
N ALA A 60 2.77 -14.41 -38.64
CA ALA A 60 1.57 -15.15 -38.24
C ALA A 60 1.86 -16.66 -38.18
N VAL A 61 1.83 -17.22 -36.98
CA VAL A 61 1.74 -18.67 -36.77
C VAL A 61 0.26 -19.05 -36.66
N GLY A 62 -0.20 -19.90 -37.58
CA GLY A 62 -1.43 -20.70 -37.44
C GLY A 62 -2.78 -19.97 -37.59
N PHE A 63 -3.19 -19.70 -38.83
CA PHE A 63 -4.58 -19.33 -39.13
C PHE A 63 -5.45 -20.60 -39.14
N VAL A 64 -6.37 -20.74 -38.17
CA VAL A 64 -7.34 -21.85 -38.15
C VAL A 64 -8.71 -21.30 -38.55
N ALA A 65 -9.12 -21.59 -39.79
CA ALA A 65 -10.47 -21.27 -40.29
C ALA A 65 -11.35 -22.53 -40.26
N PRO A 66 -12.59 -22.46 -39.75
CA PRO A 66 -13.55 -23.56 -39.88
C PRO A 66 -14.22 -23.57 -41.27
N PRO A 67 -14.72 -24.72 -41.76
CA PRO A 67 -15.40 -24.82 -43.05
C PRO A 67 -16.76 -24.10 -43.00
N THR A 68 -16.98 -23.14 -43.90
CA THR A 68 -18.24 -22.36 -43.97
C THR A 68 -19.21 -22.94 -44.99
N PHE A 69 -20.43 -23.26 -44.53
CA PHE A 69 -21.60 -23.45 -45.38
C PHE A 69 -22.05 -22.10 -45.96
N THR A 70 -22.32 -22.08 -47.27
CA THR A 70 -22.72 -20.91 -48.05
C THR A 70 -24.24 -20.74 -48.05
N ASN A 71 -24.73 -19.54 -47.74
CA ASN A 71 -26.06 -19.08 -48.18
C ASN A 71 -26.11 -17.54 -48.34
N ASN A 72 -26.80 -17.14 -49.42
CA ASN A 72 -26.93 -15.81 -50.06
C ASN A 72 -27.29 -14.62 -49.13
N THR A 73 -26.41 -13.63 -48.99
CA THR A 73 -26.36 -12.29 -49.64
C THR A 73 -27.49 -11.27 -49.35
N ARG A 74 -27.16 -10.27 -48.51
CA ARG A 74 -27.46 -8.83 -48.74
C ARG A 74 -26.16 -8.05 -48.54
N SER A 75 -25.79 -7.22 -49.51
CA SER A 75 -24.47 -6.60 -49.63
C SER A 75 -24.29 -5.40 -48.69
N ILE A 76 -23.49 -5.57 -47.64
CA ILE A 76 -22.88 -4.49 -46.85
C ILE A 76 -21.46 -4.28 -47.40
N SER A 77 -21.02 -3.04 -47.53
CA SER A 77 -19.74 -2.68 -48.17
C SER A 77 -18.54 -3.42 -47.55
N PRO A 78 -17.64 -4.01 -48.37
CA PRO A 78 -16.65 -5.00 -47.93
C PRO A 78 -15.47 -4.43 -47.13
N LEU A 79 -15.31 -3.10 -47.08
CA LEU A 79 -14.18 -2.46 -46.40
C LEU A 79 -14.40 -2.25 -44.90
N ASN A 80 -15.66 -2.24 -44.42
CA ASN A 80 -15.96 -2.14 -42.99
C ASN A 80 -16.21 -3.49 -42.31
N ALA A 81 -16.44 -4.58 -43.06
CA ALA A 81 -16.77 -5.89 -42.47
C ALA A 81 -15.55 -6.66 -41.89
N LYS A 82 -14.34 -6.45 -42.43
CA LYS A 82 -13.15 -7.20 -41.97
C LYS A 82 -12.57 -6.74 -40.63
N ARG A 83 -12.92 -5.54 -40.15
CA ARG A 83 -12.37 -4.98 -38.90
C ARG A 83 -13.02 -5.56 -37.63
N TRP A 84 -14.14 -6.27 -37.75
CA TRP A 84 -14.95 -6.74 -36.62
C TRP A 84 -14.96 -8.25 -36.41
N THR A 85 -14.26 -9.01 -37.26
CA THR A 85 -14.32 -10.48 -37.19
C THR A 85 -13.40 -11.06 -36.13
N TYR A 86 -12.36 -10.34 -35.69
CA TYR A 86 -11.38 -10.87 -34.73
C TYR A 86 -11.31 -10.06 -33.45
N THR A 87 -11.06 -10.75 -32.34
CA THR A 87 -10.91 -10.17 -31.00
C THR A 87 -9.73 -10.82 -30.30
N LYS A 88 -9.04 -10.05 -29.46
CA LYS A 88 -7.99 -10.57 -28.57
C LYS A 88 -8.63 -11.18 -27.32
N VAL A 89 -8.24 -12.40 -27.00
CA VAL A 89 -8.67 -13.09 -25.77
C VAL A 89 -7.46 -13.64 -25.04
N THR A 90 -7.50 -13.60 -23.71
CA THR A 90 -6.50 -14.19 -22.83
C THR A 90 -7.01 -15.58 -22.45
N LEU A 91 -6.26 -16.62 -22.81
CA LEU A 91 -6.65 -18.01 -22.53
C LEU A 91 -6.50 -18.31 -21.04
N LEU A 92 -7.55 -18.84 -20.41
CA LEU A 92 -7.57 -19.27 -19.02
C LEU A 92 -7.23 -20.77 -18.87
N LYS A 93 -7.30 -21.54 -19.95
CA LYS A 93 -6.97 -22.97 -20.02
C LYS A 93 -6.28 -23.27 -21.36
N ASP A 94 -5.50 -24.33 -21.40
CA ASP A 94 -4.95 -24.86 -22.65
C ASP A 94 -6.10 -25.22 -23.60
N THR A 95 -6.09 -24.62 -24.78
CA THR A 95 -7.17 -24.80 -25.76
C THR A 95 -6.56 -25.36 -27.05
N PRO A 96 -6.97 -26.56 -27.50
CA PRO A 96 -6.41 -27.17 -28.69
C PRO A 96 -6.60 -26.25 -29.90
N ASN A 97 -5.54 -26.10 -30.70
CA ASN A 97 -5.50 -25.24 -31.91
C ASN A 97 -5.65 -23.74 -31.67
N VAL A 98 -5.69 -23.26 -30.42
CA VAL A 98 -5.78 -21.81 -30.12
C VAL A 98 -4.53 -21.30 -29.38
N GLY A 99 -4.05 -22.02 -28.37
CA GLY A 99 -2.86 -21.62 -27.60
C GLY A 99 -2.80 -22.23 -26.20
N LYS A 100 -1.75 -21.89 -25.46
CA LYS A 100 -1.55 -22.33 -24.06
C LYS A 100 -2.22 -21.37 -23.07
N GLN A 101 -2.48 -21.86 -21.85
CA GLN A 101 -3.00 -21.06 -20.75
C GLN A 101 -2.10 -19.83 -20.50
N GLY A 102 -2.72 -18.66 -20.40
CA GLY A 102 -2.07 -17.37 -20.18
C GLY A 102 -1.68 -16.62 -21.45
N GLU A 103 -1.76 -17.26 -22.62
CA GLU A 103 -1.42 -16.64 -23.90
C GLU A 103 -2.55 -15.72 -24.41
N VAL A 104 -2.16 -14.67 -25.13
CA VAL A 104 -3.11 -13.76 -25.80
C VAL A 104 -3.29 -14.22 -27.23
N ALA A 105 -4.43 -14.83 -27.53
CA ALA A 105 -4.77 -15.32 -28.86
C ALA A 105 -5.67 -14.33 -29.61
N ILE A 106 -5.45 -14.18 -30.92
CA ILE A 106 -6.35 -13.44 -31.81
C ILE A 106 -7.32 -14.46 -32.43
N VAL A 107 -8.58 -14.41 -32.03
CA VAL A 107 -9.59 -15.40 -32.44
C VAL A 107 -10.81 -14.73 -33.07
N ASN A 108 -11.63 -15.50 -33.79
CA ASN A 108 -12.88 -14.98 -34.32
C ASN A 108 -13.81 -14.52 -33.18
N LYS A 109 -14.42 -13.34 -33.31
CA LYS A 109 -15.33 -12.73 -32.32
C LYS A 109 -16.50 -13.65 -31.97
N ASN A 110 -17.09 -14.32 -32.96
CA ASN A 110 -18.20 -15.24 -32.72
C ASN A 110 -17.73 -16.48 -31.95
N TYR A 111 -16.52 -16.98 -32.23
CA TYR A 111 -15.94 -18.11 -31.51
C TYR A 111 -15.61 -17.75 -30.05
N ALA A 112 -15.07 -16.54 -29.82
CA ALA A 112 -14.86 -16.03 -28.47
C ALA A 112 -16.17 -15.88 -27.70
N PHE A 113 -17.17 -15.25 -28.31
CA PHE A 113 -18.44 -14.92 -27.66
C PHE A 113 -19.31 -16.14 -27.37
N ASN A 114 -19.38 -17.11 -28.29
CA ASN A 114 -20.26 -18.27 -28.14
C ASN A 114 -19.60 -19.45 -27.42
N TYR A 115 -18.27 -19.58 -27.47
CA TYR A 115 -17.55 -20.76 -26.97
C TYR A 115 -16.48 -20.43 -25.93
N LEU A 116 -15.46 -19.62 -26.26
CA LEU A 116 -14.33 -19.48 -25.34
C LEU A 116 -14.69 -18.77 -24.03
N VAL A 117 -15.48 -17.70 -24.09
CA VAL A 117 -15.82 -16.89 -22.91
C VAL A 117 -16.91 -17.53 -22.04
N PRO A 118 -18.05 -18.01 -22.58
CA PRO A 118 -19.10 -18.60 -21.74
C PRO A 118 -18.68 -19.88 -21.02
N PHE A 119 -17.84 -20.70 -21.66
CA PHE A 119 -17.34 -21.94 -21.08
C PHE A 119 -16.08 -21.74 -20.20
N GLY A 120 -15.61 -20.50 -20.05
CA GLY A 120 -14.48 -20.16 -19.18
C GLY A 120 -13.12 -20.65 -19.69
N PHE A 121 -12.97 -20.87 -20.99
CA PHE A 121 -11.68 -21.18 -21.62
C PHE A 121 -10.83 -19.93 -21.85
N ALA A 122 -11.47 -18.76 -22.02
CA ALA A 122 -10.78 -17.49 -22.20
C ALA A 122 -11.58 -16.33 -21.60
N ARG A 123 -10.93 -15.18 -21.47
CA ARG A 123 -11.59 -13.89 -21.19
C ARG A 123 -11.17 -12.85 -22.22
N TYR A 124 -11.98 -11.81 -22.43
CA TYR A 124 -11.59 -10.69 -23.29
C TYR A 124 -10.37 -9.99 -22.72
N THR A 125 -9.34 -9.80 -23.54
CA THR A 125 -8.13 -9.13 -23.08
C THR A 125 -8.38 -7.63 -22.96
N THR A 126 -8.23 -7.09 -21.75
CA THR A 126 -8.31 -5.65 -21.52
C THR A 126 -7.00 -4.95 -21.88
N ARG A 127 -7.03 -3.63 -22.13
CA ARG A 127 -5.82 -2.84 -22.37
C ARG A 127 -4.85 -2.91 -21.19
N ALA A 128 -5.37 -2.95 -19.96
CA ALA A 128 -4.55 -3.08 -18.76
C ALA A 128 -3.84 -4.45 -18.70
N GLU A 129 -4.51 -5.53 -19.10
CA GLU A 129 -3.89 -6.86 -19.18
C GLU A 129 -2.79 -6.92 -20.24
N LEU A 130 -3.00 -6.33 -21.43
CA LEU A 130 -1.95 -6.26 -22.46
C LEU A 130 -0.69 -5.56 -21.94
N VAL A 131 -0.86 -4.44 -21.24
CA VAL A 131 0.26 -3.71 -20.64
C VAL A 131 0.92 -4.54 -19.54
N GLY A 132 0.14 -5.24 -18.71
CA GLY A 132 0.67 -6.12 -17.67
C GLY A 132 1.53 -7.25 -18.26
N ILE A 133 1.05 -7.93 -19.31
CA ILE A 133 1.77 -9.03 -19.96
C ILE A 133 3.07 -8.52 -20.62
N ALA A 134 3.02 -7.36 -21.28
CA ALA A 134 4.22 -6.75 -21.86
C ALA A 134 5.26 -6.41 -20.78
N LEU A 135 4.83 -5.77 -19.68
CA LEU A 135 5.72 -5.46 -18.56
C LEU A 135 6.31 -6.71 -17.91
N ASP A 136 5.53 -7.78 -17.75
CA ASP A 136 6.03 -9.04 -17.20
C ASP A 136 7.06 -9.70 -18.12
N LYS A 137 6.86 -9.63 -19.44
CA LYS A 137 7.83 -10.13 -20.43
C LYS A 137 9.12 -9.32 -20.36
N ASP A 138 9.03 -8.00 -20.44
CA ASP A 138 10.17 -7.09 -20.37
C ASP A 138 10.94 -7.24 -19.06
N TYR A 139 10.22 -7.42 -17.95
CA TYR A 139 10.82 -7.66 -16.63
C TYR A 139 11.59 -8.98 -16.58
N LYS A 140 11.01 -10.08 -17.11
CA LYS A 140 11.69 -11.38 -17.18
C LYS A 140 12.93 -11.31 -18.06
N GLU A 141 12.83 -10.67 -19.21
CA GLU A 141 13.95 -10.46 -20.12
C GLU A 141 15.05 -9.62 -19.47
N ALA A 142 14.69 -8.52 -18.82
CA ALA A 142 15.64 -7.69 -18.06
C ALA A 142 16.31 -8.48 -16.95
N LEU A 143 15.58 -9.36 -16.24
CA LEU A 143 16.15 -10.19 -15.19
C LEU A 143 17.14 -11.23 -15.74
N VAL A 144 16.83 -11.85 -16.88
CA VAL A 144 17.76 -12.75 -17.59
C VAL A 144 19.00 -11.99 -18.04
N ASN A 145 18.84 -10.79 -18.61
CA ASN A 145 19.96 -9.97 -19.04
C ASN A 145 20.85 -9.52 -17.88
N VAL A 146 20.27 -9.16 -16.73
CA VAL A 146 21.03 -8.82 -15.51
C VAL A 146 21.79 -10.04 -14.99
N ARG A 147 21.15 -11.23 -14.97
CA ARG A 147 21.82 -12.48 -14.58
C ARG A 147 22.97 -12.81 -15.52
N ARG A 148 22.75 -12.76 -16.83
CA ARG A 148 23.78 -12.97 -17.84
C ARG A 148 24.94 -12.00 -17.70
N ALA A 149 24.67 -10.71 -17.52
CA ALA A 149 25.70 -9.70 -17.28
C ALA A 149 26.49 -10.00 -16.00
N SER A 150 25.81 -10.39 -14.91
CA SER A 150 26.48 -10.78 -13.67
C SER A 150 27.35 -12.04 -13.83
N ALA A 151 26.88 -13.03 -14.58
CA ALA A 151 27.64 -14.24 -14.90
C ALA A 151 28.87 -13.93 -15.77
N MET A 152 28.73 -13.05 -16.76
CA MET A 152 29.86 -12.58 -17.58
C MET A 152 30.89 -11.81 -16.73
N HIS A 153 30.44 -10.96 -15.81
CA HIS A 153 31.34 -10.28 -14.87
C HIS A 153 32.04 -11.26 -13.93
N LEU A 154 31.34 -12.28 -13.45
CA LEU A 154 31.90 -13.32 -12.60
C LEU A 154 32.95 -14.16 -13.37
N LYS A 155 32.68 -14.50 -14.63
CA LYS A 155 33.64 -15.15 -15.54
C LYS A 155 34.90 -14.31 -15.76
N ALA A 156 34.73 -13.02 -16.03
CA ALA A 156 35.85 -12.10 -16.23
C ALA A 156 36.71 -11.93 -14.96
N ARG A 157 36.09 -12.02 -13.78
CA ARG A 157 36.80 -11.90 -12.49
C ARG A 157 37.56 -13.15 -12.10
N LEU A 158 36.98 -14.33 -12.35
CA LEU A 158 37.63 -15.59 -12.02
C LEU A 158 38.69 -15.96 -13.05
N GLY A 159 38.55 -15.57 -14.31
CA GLY A 159 39.49 -16.00 -15.36
C GLY A 159 39.52 -17.54 -15.51
N ASN A 160 40.30 -18.04 -16.47
CA ASN A 160 40.38 -19.49 -16.72
C ASN A 160 41.37 -20.20 -15.77
N ASP A 161 42.24 -19.45 -15.10
CA ASP A 161 43.38 -19.98 -14.35
C ASP A 161 43.22 -19.82 -12.82
N THR A 162 42.02 -19.53 -12.32
CA THR A 162 41.83 -19.46 -10.86
C THR A 162 41.98 -20.86 -10.25
N VAL A 163 42.94 -20.97 -9.34
CA VAL A 163 43.23 -22.18 -8.57
C VAL A 163 42.76 -22.00 -7.13
N LEU A 164 41.86 -22.87 -6.69
CA LEU A 164 41.40 -22.95 -5.29
C LEU A 164 42.23 -24.00 -4.56
N HIS A 165 43.04 -23.57 -3.59
CA HIS A 165 43.84 -24.48 -2.77
C HIS A 165 43.02 -24.98 -1.57
N PHE A 166 42.87 -26.30 -1.48
CA PHE A 166 42.28 -26.99 -0.34
C PHE A 166 43.36 -27.74 0.43
N LYS A 167 43.32 -27.61 1.76
CA LYS A 167 44.18 -28.37 2.67
C LYS A 167 43.27 -29.27 3.49
N THR A 168 43.43 -30.57 3.35
CA THR A 168 42.57 -31.57 3.98
C THR A 168 43.41 -32.76 4.45
N PRO A 169 43.08 -33.37 5.60
CA PRO A 169 43.79 -34.55 6.09
C PRO A 169 43.48 -35.79 5.25
N ALA A 170 44.51 -36.63 5.03
CA ALA A 170 44.37 -37.94 4.38
C ALA A 170 43.79 -38.99 5.34
N GLN A 171 43.12 -40.01 4.79
CA GLN A 171 42.50 -41.08 5.58
C GLN A 171 43.52 -41.95 6.32
N GLU A 172 44.63 -42.25 5.65
CA GLU A 172 45.81 -42.86 6.23
C GLU A 172 47.05 -42.10 5.72
N ALA A 173 48.17 -42.14 6.46
CA ALA A 173 49.39 -41.44 6.05
C ALA A 173 49.87 -41.97 4.69
N GLY A 174 49.81 -41.12 3.65
CA GLY A 174 50.14 -41.49 2.27
C GLY A 174 49.01 -42.11 1.45
N SER A 175 47.76 -42.14 1.94
CA SER A 175 46.61 -42.60 1.14
C SER A 175 46.16 -41.53 0.14
N GLU A 176 45.79 -41.94 -1.08
CA GLU A 176 45.25 -41.03 -2.10
C GLU A 176 43.84 -40.49 -1.79
N ASN A 177 43.17 -41.08 -0.80
CA ASN A 177 41.77 -40.77 -0.45
C ASN A 177 41.66 -39.77 0.70
N LEU A 178 40.68 -38.88 0.58
CA LEU A 178 40.29 -37.89 1.58
C LEU A 178 39.42 -38.53 2.68
N ILE A 179 39.63 -38.12 3.93
CA ILE A 179 38.72 -38.51 5.06
C ILE A 179 37.28 -38.06 4.78
N ALA A 180 37.14 -36.83 4.31
CA ALA A 180 35.86 -36.22 4.01
C ALA A 180 35.89 -35.70 2.56
N PRO A 181 34.99 -36.17 1.67
CA PRO A 181 34.96 -35.70 0.30
C PRO A 181 34.60 -34.22 0.23
N LEU A 182 35.18 -33.48 -0.70
CA LEU A 182 34.81 -32.09 -0.93
C LEU A 182 33.51 -32.01 -1.73
N LEU A 183 32.52 -31.36 -1.12
CA LEU A 183 31.21 -31.08 -1.68
C LEU A 183 31.19 -29.70 -2.37
N PRO A 184 30.23 -29.44 -3.27
CA PRO A 184 29.99 -28.12 -3.84
C PRO A 184 29.98 -26.96 -2.83
N ILE A 185 29.40 -27.18 -1.64
CA ILE A 185 29.34 -26.17 -0.57
C ILE A 185 30.74 -25.76 -0.07
N HIS A 186 31.70 -26.68 -0.02
CA HIS A 186 33.07 -26.37 0.41
C HIS A 186 33.78 -25.48 -0.61
N ILE A 187 33.51 -25.69 -1.90
CA ILE A 187 34.04 -24.85 -2.98
C ILE A 187 33.50 -23.44 -2.88
N ILE A 188 32.17 -23.29 -2.70
CA ILE A 188 31.54 -21.98 -2.51
C ILE A 188 32.09 -21.28 -1.26
N SER A 189 32.25 -22.00 -0.15
CA SER A 189 32.85 -21.45 1.08
C SER A 189 34.25 -20.93 0.82
N LYS A 190 35.08 -21.70 0.10
CA LYS A 190 36.46 -21.31 -0.18
C LYS A 190 36.55 -20.07 -1.07
N MET A 191 35.67 -19.96 -2.07
CA MET A 191 35.57 -18.77 -2.90
C MET A 191 35.16 -17.52 -2.10
N ARG A 192 34.31 -17.68 -1.06
CA ARG A 192 33.95 -16.58 -0.16
C ARG A 192 35.11 -16.18 0.76
N GLU A 193 35.84 -17.15 1.31
CA GLU A 193 37.04 -16.91 2.13
C GLU A 193 38.10 -16.10 1.36
N GLN A 194 38.34 -16.44 0.10
CA GLN A 194 39.27 -15.73 -0.77
C GLN A 194 38.72 -14.40 -1.33
N LYS A 195 37.49 -14.00 -0.94
CA LYS A 195 36.80 -12.78 -1.42
C LYS A 195 36.64 -12.73 -2.94
N LEU A 196 36.58 -13.89 -3.59
CA LEU A 196 36.30 -14.01 -5.02
C LEU A 196 34.80 -13.81 -5.32
N LEU A 197 33.93 -14.01 -4.34
CA LEU A 197 32.49 -13.75 -4.45
C LEU A 197 32.09 -12.47 -3.73
N LEU A 198 31.25 -11.65 -4.37
CA LEU A 198 30.63 -10.48 -3.73
C LEU A 198 29.40 -10.92 -2.94
N ALA A 199 28.92 -10.06 -2.04
CA ALA A 199 27.68 -10.32 -1.28
C ALA A 199 26.44 -10.46 -2.17
N VAL A 200 26.51 -10.02 -3.43
CA VAL A 200 25.43 -10.10 -4.43
C VAL A 200 25.46 -11.43 -5.19
N ASP A 201 26.60 -12.13 -5.22
CA ASP A 201 26.79 -13.38 -5.97
C ASP A 201 26.21 -14.56 -5.17
N MET A 202 24.90 -14.76 -5.25
CA MET A 202 24.17 -15.82 -4.53
C MET A 202 24.26 -17.19 -5.22
N LEU A 203 25.47 -17.76 -5.31
CA LEU A 203 25.67 -19.14 -5.79
C LEU A 203 25.07 -20.16 -4.83
N ARG A 204 24.44 -21.19 -5.41
CA ARG A 204 23.88 -22.36 -4.71
C ARG A 204 24.65 -23.62 -5.11
N GLU A 205 24.49 -24.69 -4.34
CA GLU A 205 25.16 -25.98 -4.58
C GLU A 205 24.84 -26.56 -5.96
N GLN A 206 23.60 -26.38 -6.43
CA GLN A 206 23.15 -26.83 -7.76
C GLN A 206 23.84 -26.10 -8.94
N ASP A 207 24.46 -24.94 -8.69
CA ASP A 207 25.12 -24.14 -9.72
C ASP A 207 26.59 -24.59 -9.91
N VAL A 208 27.09 -25.53 -9.09
CA VAL A 208 28.48 -26.02 -9.12
C VAL A 208 28.49 -27.48 -9.51
N LYS A 209 29.11 -27.80 -10.65
CA LYS A 209 29.27 -29.16 -11.16
C LYS A 209 30.73 -29.57 -11.13
N ILE A 210 31.07 -30.56 -10.32
CA ILE A 210 32.41 -31.13 -10.26
C ILE A 210 32.54 -32.19 -11.36
N LEU A 211 33.59 -32.13 -12.18
CA LEU A 211 33.83 -33.04 -13.30
C LEU A 211 34.46 -34.37 -12.84
N THR A 212 33.84 -35.02 -11.84
CA THR A 212 34.21 -36.36 -11.36
C THR A 212 33.00 -37.29 -11.43
N GLU A 213 33.22 -38.60 -11.53
CA GLU A 213 32.16 -39.62 -11.71
C GLU A 213 31.11 -39.59 -10.59
N GLY A 214 31.50 -39.21 -9.37
CA GLY A 214 30.62 -39.12 -8.20
C GLY A 214 30.08 -37.72 -7.88
N GLY A 215 30.43 -36.69 -8.67
CA GLY A 215 30.06 -35.29 -8.36
C GLY A 215 30.67 -34.74 -7.07
N VAL A 216 31.68 -35.42 -6.53
CA VAL A 216 32.43 -35.07 -5.32
C VAL A 216 33.92 -35.30 -5.55
N ILE A 217 34.77 -34.58 -4.82
CA ILE A 217 36.23 -34.79 -4.87
C ILE A 217 36.61 -35.67 -3.68
N SER A 218 37.04 -36.90 -3.96
CA SER A 218 37.49 -37.88 -2.95
C SER A 218 38.99 -38.14 -2.97
N THR A 219 39.70 -37.71 -4.00
CA THR A 219 41.14 -37.93 -4.16
C THR A 219 41.94 -36.64 -4.11
N PHE A 220 43.19 -36.72 -3.67
CA PHE A 220 44.15 -35.61 -3.77
C PHE A 220 44.51 -35.32 -5.22
N GLY A 221 44.93 -34.08 -5.50
CA GLY A 221 45.32 -33.63 -6.83
C GLY A 221 44.46 -32.51 -7.40
N VAL A 222 44.55 -32.35 -8.72
CA VAL A 222 43.98 -31.21 -9.46
C VAL A 222 42.67 -31.63 -10.12
N HIS A 223 41.57 -31.03 -9.70
CA HIS A 223 40.22 -31.32 -10.18
C HIS A 223 39.60 -30.11 -10.86
N LYS A 224 38.90 -30.33 -11.98
CA LYS A 224 38.18 -29.27 -12.69
C LYS A 224 36.74 -29.14 -12.18
N VAL A 225 36.32 -27.91 -11.95
CA VAL A 225 34.99 -27.55 -11.45
C VAL A 225 34.34 -26.58 -12.43
N LEU A 226 33.13 -26.89 -12.88
CA LEU A 226 32.32 -26.02 -13.74
C LEU A 226 31.28 -25.28 -12.89
N LEU A 227 31.23 -23.96 -13.00
CA LEU A 227 30.13 -23.15 -12.47
C LEU A 227 29.12 -22.86 -13.58
N ASN A 228 27.88 -23.28 -13.37
CA ASN A 228 26.75 -23.05 -14.26
C ASN A 228 25.85 -21.94 -13.69
N VAL A 229 26.28 -20.69 -13.86
CA VAL A 229 25.56 -19.51 -13.33
C VAL A 229 24.44 -19.07 -14.29
N ASP A 230 24.67 -19.22 -15.59
CA ASP A 230 23.71 -18.93 -16.66
C ASP A 230 23.87 -19.98 -17.78
N PRO A 231 22.79 -20.41 -18.46
CA PRO A 231 22.87 -21.46 -19.48
C PRO A 231 23.83 -21.19 -20.63
N GLU A 232 24.15 -19.92 -20.91
CA GLU A 232 25.07 -19.51 -21.98
C GLU A 232 26.50 -19.23 -21.48
N VAL A 233 26.74 -19.24 -20.16
CA VAL A 233 28.01 -18.83 -19.57
C VAL A 233 28.56 -19.93 -18.67
N GLU A 234 29.46 -20.74 -19.23
CA GLU A 234 30.24 -21.72 -18.47
C GLU A 234 31.55 -21.10 -17.96
N ILE A 235 31.87 -21.37 -16.69
CA ILE A 235 33.08 -20.87 -16.02
C ILE A 235 33.82 -22.08 -15.43
N GLU A 236 35.08 -22.26 -15.84
CA GLU A 236 35.93 -23.34 -15.33
C GLU A 236 36.82 -22.82 -14.20
N ILE A 237 36.91 -23.58 -13.11
CA ILE A 237 37.82 -23.32 -11.98
C ILE A 237 38.60 -24.60 -11.70
N THR A 238 39.86 -24.44 -11.30
CA THR A 238 40.70 -25.55 -10.89
C THR A 238 40.74 -25.65 -9.37
N ALA A 239 40.39 -26.81 -8.80
CA ALA A 239 40.53 -27.10 -7.37
C ALA A 239 41.77 -27.97 -7.16
N ASN A 240 42.78 -27.42 -6.48
CA ASN A 240 43.99 -28.16 -6.11
C ASN A 240 43.89 -28.59 -4.65
N VAL A 241 43.87 -29.90 -4.42
CA VAL A 241 43.71 -30.49 -3.08
C VAL A 241 45.05 -31.07 -2.62
N GLU A 242 45.62 -30.45 -1.58
CA GLU A 242 46.90 -30.79 -0.99
C GLU A 242 46.70 -31.46 0.38
N GLU A 243 47.56 -32.42 0.70
CA GLU A 243 47.55 -33.11 2.00
C GLU A 243 48.00 -32.14 3.10
N GLN A 244 47.18 -32.02 4.14
CA GLN A 244 47.57 -31.33 5.37
C GLN A 244 48.17 -32.35 6.33
N PRO A 245 49.44 -32.19 6.76
CA PRO A 245 50.02 -33.09 7.75
C PRO A 245 49.20 -33.04 9.03
N VAL A 246 48.72 -34.19 9.48
CA VAL A 246 47.96 -34.30 10.72
C VAL A 246 48.91 -34.00 11.87
N ASP A 247 48.71 -32.86 12.53
CA ASP A 247 49.47 -32.49 13.71
C ASP A 247 49.05 -33.39 14.88
N THR A 248 49.75 -34.51 15.03
CA THR A 248 49.52 -35.49 16.09
C THR A 248 50.02 -35.02 17.46
N SER A 249 50.54 -33.79 17.58
CA SER A 249 50.97 -33.21 18.87
C SER A 249 49.85 -33.21 19.91
N PHE A 250 48.58 -33.08 19.50
CA PHE A 250 47.42 -33.09 20.40
C PHE A 250 47.13 -34.47 21.03
N ILE A 251 47.59 -35.58 20.42
CA ILE A 251 47.40 -36.93 20.97
C ILE A 251 48.42 -37.23 22.09
N LYS A 252 49.58 -36.53 22.09
CA LYS A 252 50.63 -36.76 23.09
C LYS A 252 50.29 -36.21 24.49
N ASP A 253 49.38 -35.24 24.60
CA ASP A 253 49.04 -34.61 25.89
C ASP A 253 47.97 -35.37 26.69
N HIS A 254 47.32 -36.39 26.12
CA HIS A 254 46.33 -37.22 26.83
C HIS A 254 46.84 -38.61 27.24
N GLY A 255 48.12 -38.91 27.03
CA GLY A 255 48.75 -40.21 27.35
C GLY A 255 49.12 -40.45 28.82
N LYS A 256 48.68 -39.61 29.77
CA LYS A 256 48.90 -39.81 31.21
C LYS A 256 47.59 -39.65 32.00
N TYR A 257 46.61 -40.52 31.75
CA TYR A 257 45.61 -40.80 32.78
C TYR A 257 45.73 -42.24 33.24
N ASN A 258 46.20 -42.32 34.47
CA ASN A 258 46.42 -43.50 35.28
C ASN A 258 45.15 -44.36 35.30
N THR A 259 45.31 -45.65 35.06
CA THR A 259 44.35 -46.68 35.42
C THR A 259 44.19 -46.68 36.94
N ASP A 260 43.16 -45.98 37.44
CA ASP A 260 42.61 -46.27 38.76
C ASP A 260 41.09 -46.37 38.63
N GLU A 261 40.61 -47.57 38.95
CA GLU A 261 39.21 -47.87 39.20
C GLU A 261 38.61 -46.84 40.16
N ARG A 262 37.52 -46.18 39.78
CA ARG A 262 36.27 -46.08 40.56
C ARG A 262 35.28 -45.06 39.97
N HIS A 263 34.04 -45.52 39.92
CA HIS A 263 32.78 -44.78 39.93
C HIS A 263 32.40 -43.89 38.74
N VAL A 264 31.53 -44.49 37.92
CA VAL A 264 30.44 -43.85 37.19
C VAL A 264 29.68 -42.85 38.09
N LYS A 265 29.77 -41.55 37.78
CA LYS A 265 28.68 -40.60 38.01
C LYS A 265 28.60 -39.60 36.86
N MET A 266 27.47 -39.64 36.17
CA MET A 266 27.03 -38.64 35.19
C MET A 266 27.14 -37.23 35.77
N VAL A 267 27.87 -36.35 35.08
CA VAL A 267 27.78 -34.89 35.29
C VAL A 267 27.14 -34.29 34.06
N ALA A 268 25.85 -33.96 34.21
CA ALA A 268 25.12 -33.11 33.28
C ALA A 268 25.67 -31.68 33.38
N ILE A 269 26.11 -31.13 32.25
CA ILE A 269 26.59 -29.77 32.11
C ILE A 269 25.38 -28.83 32.23
N ARG A 270 25.28 -28.12 33.36
CA ARG A 270 24.29 -27.06 33.62
C ARG A 270 24.95 -25.72 33.35
N LEU A 271 24.45 -24.99 32.35
CA LEU A 271 24.91 -23.64 32.00
C LEU A 271 24.44 -22.62 33.07
N ASN A 272 25.38 -21.79 33.50
CA ASN A 272 25.21 -20.70 34.47
C ASN A 272 24.46 -19.50 33.84
N THR A 273 23.41 -19.05 34.50
CA THR A 273 22.87 -17.67 34.39
C THR A 273 22.59 -17.13 35.80
N PRO A 274 23.03 -15.90 36.16
CA PRO A 274 22.83 -15.37 37.50
C PRO A 274 21.45 -14.75 37.66
N ALA A 275 20.74 -15.18 38.70
CA ALA A 275 19.49 -14.60 39.18
C ALA A 275 19.80 -13.48 40.19
N PHE A 276 19.28 -12.28 39.95
CA PHE A 276 19.18 -11.21 40.95
C PHE A 276 17.83 -11.33 41.66
N GLY A 277 17.85 -11.68 42.94
CA GLY A 277 16.71 -11.59 43.84
C GLY A 277 16.91 -10.45 44.81
N LEU A 278 15.98 -9.50 44.85
CA LEU A 278 15.86 -8.50 45.91
C LEU A 278 14.40 -8.42 46.35
N LYS A 279 14.18 -8.77 47.62
CA LYS A 279 12.94 -8.57 48.37
C LYS A 279 12.75 -7.07 48.62
N VAL A 280 11.58 -6.51 48.29
CA VAL A 280 11.08 -5.29 48.95
C VAL A 280 9.59 -5.46 49.25
N SER A 281 9.28 -5.07 50.48
CA SER A 281 8.06 -5.21 51.26
C SER A 281 7.08 -4.04 51.03
N TYR A 282 5.78 -4.35 51.10
CA TYR A 282 4.66 -3.48 51.51
C TYR A 282 4.61 -2.02 51.02
N LYS A 283 4.01 -1.79 49.84
CA LYS A 283 3.22 -0.57 49.53
C LYS A 283 2.41 -0.72 48.24
N MET A 284 1.42 -1.62 48.24
CA MET A 284 0.62 -1.91 47.03
C MET A 284 -0.87 -1.95 47.35
N LEU A 285 -1.43 -0.80 47.75
CA LEU A 285 -2.89 -0.59 47.79
C LEU A 285 -3.34 0.86 47.59
N LEU A 286 -2.43 1.80 47.28
CA LEU A 286 -2.79 3.19 46.95
C LEU A 286 -2.39 3.63 45.53
N LEU A 287 -1.68 2.78 44.77
CA LEU A 287 -1.18 3.09 43.42
C LEU A 287 -2.06 2.54 42.27
N GLN A 288 -3.14 1.82 42.59
CA GLN A 288 -3.98 1.17 41.58
C GLN A 288 -5.08 2.09 41.00
N ARG A 289 -5.23 3.31 41.53
CA ARG A 289 -6.21 4.30 41.04
C ARG A 289 -5.59 5.40 40.16
N LEU A 290 -4.31 5.75 40.36
CA LEU A 290 -3.61 6.77 39.55
C LEU A 290 -2.89 6.19 38.31
N ALA A 291 -2.75 4.86 38.22
CA ALA A 291 -2.16 4.20 37.05
C ALA A 291 -3.13 4.03 35.86
N SER A 292 -4.44 4.25 36.03
CA SER A 292 -5.41 4.09 34.94
C SER A 292 -5.55 5.31 34.02
N GLU A 293 -5.14 6.51 34.47
CA GLU A 293 -5.20 7.74 33.68
C GLU A 293 -3.86 8.13 33.02
N SER A 294 -2.75 7.51 33.45
CA SER A 294 -1.40 7.86 32.95
C SER A 294 -0.84 6.87 31.91
N VAL A 295 -1.37 5.64 31.85
CA VAL A 295 -0.87 4.62 30.89
C VAL A 295 -1.33 4.90 29.45
N SER A 296 -2.42 5.64 29.25
CA SER A 296 -2.86 6.11 27.93
C SER A 296 -1.99 7.23 27.36
N LYS A 297 -1.24 7.98 28.19
CA LYS A 297 -0.37 9.08 27.75
C LYS A 297 1.06 8.62 27.40
N TRP A 298 1.56 7.59 28.08
CA TRP A 298 2.93 7.09 27.89
C TRP A 298 3.06 5.97 26.83
N ALA A 299 1.97 5.27 26.48
CA ALA A 299 1.98 4.30 25.38
C ALA A 299 2.15 4.93 23.98
N TRP A 300 2.11 6.27 23.86
CA TRP A 300 2.17 6.98 22.58
C TRP A 300 3.46 7.76 22.34
N MET A 301 4.23 8.11 23.39
CA MET A 301 5.37 9.03 23.28
C MET A 301 6.77 8.36 23.20
N GLY A 302 6.86 7.03 23.30
CA GLY A 302 8.14 6.31 23.19
C GLY A 302 8.20 5.38 21.98
N LEU A 303 8.51 5.91 20.78
CA LEU A 303 9.09 5.08 19.71
C LEU A 303 9.75 5.94 18.61
N ASP A 304 11.07 5.98 18.73
CA ASP A 304 12.06 6.44 17.77
C ASP A 304 11.84 5.93 16.33
N ARG A 305 12.08 6.85 15.38
CA ARG A 305 12.64 6.69 14.02
C ARG A 305 12.48 5.30 13.36
N GLY A 306 11.26 4.96 12.96
CA GLY A 306 11.00 3.77 12.13
C GLY A 306 9.51 3.47 11.88
N VAL A 307 8.65 4.49 11.93
CA VAL A 307 7.18 4.33 11.95
C VAL A 307 6.63 4.10 10.54
N CYS A 308 6.92 2.94 9.97
CA CYS A 308 6.17 2.37 8.84
C CYS A 308 5.59 0.98 9.19
N LYS A 309 5.46 0.65 10.49
CA LYS A 309 4.91 -0.64 10.98
C LYS A 309 3.50 -0.58 11.59
N ARG A 310 2.71 0.50 11.44
CA ARG A 310 1.43 0.68 12.19
C ARG A 310 0.15 0.60 11.34
N PHE A 311 -0.05 -0.49 10.60
CA PHE A 311 -1.40 -0.82 10.05
C PHE A 311 -1.99 -2.11 10.63
N SER A 312 -1.30 -2.74 11.58
CA SER A 312 -1.73 -3.97 12.23
C SER A 312 -2.08 -3.74 13.71
N HIS A 313 -3.33 -3.99 14.09
CA HIS A 313 -3.79 -4.12 15.47
C HIS A 313 -3.38 -5.49 16.01
N HIS A 314 -2.63 -5.53 17.11
CA HIS A 314 -2.32 -6.78 17.79
C HIS A 314 -3.37 -7.07 18.86
N SER A 315 -4.15 -8.13 18.69
CA SER A 315 -5.05 -8.61 19.73
C SER A 315 -4.27 -9.51 20.67
N ALA A 316 -4.02 -9.04 21.89
CA ALA A 316 -3.40 -9.85 22.94
C ALA A 316 -4.30 -11.05 23.30
N GLN A 317 -5.63 -10.84 23.32
CA GLN A 317 -6.59 -11.89 23.66
C GLN A 317 -6.61 -13.02 22.62
N ARG A 318 -6.43 -12.71 21.33
CA ARG A 318 -6.46 -13.70 20.25
C ARG A 318 -5.08 -14.13 19.76
N GLY A 319 -4.00 -13.52 20.26
CA GLY A 319 -2.62 -13.78 19.83
C GLY A 319 -2.39 -13.58 18.33
N LYS A 320 -3.10 -12.64 17.70
CA LYS A 320 -3.09 -12.44 16.24
C LYS A 320 -3.06 -10.96 15.87
N TYR A 321 -2.48 -10.67 14.71
CA TYR A 321 -2.48 -9.35 14.09
C TYR A 321 -3.64 -9.19 13.11
N TYR A 322 -4.31 -8.05 13.18
CA TYR A 322 -5.46 -7.68 12.34
C TYR A 322 -5.15 -6.39 11.59
N THR A 323 -5.54 -6.31 10.32
CA THR A 323 -5.35 -5.08 9.53
C THR A 323 -6.71 -4.46 9.20
N ASN A 324 -6.79 -3.12 9.21
CA ASN A 324 -8.02 -2.40 8.85
C ASN A 324 -8.52 -2.71 7.42
N LYS A 325 -7.65 -3.28 6.57
CA LYS A 325 -7.99 -3.73 5.23
C LYS A 325 -9.01 -4.87 5.23
N PHE A 326 -8.85 -5.84 6.13
CA PHE A 326 -9.67 -7.05 6.17
C PHE A 326 -10.53 -7.16 7.41
N TYR A 327 -10.23 -6.41 8.46
CA TYR A 327 -10.88 -6.55 9.76
C TYR A 327 -11.32 -5.20 10.30
N MET A 328 -12.46 -5.22 10.98
CA MET A 328 -13.06 -4.05 11.63
C MET A 328 -13.76 -4.47 12.92
N LYS A 329 -14.06 -3.51 13.80
CA LYS A 329 -14.88 -3.75 14.98
C LYS A 329 -16.34 -3.48 14.67
N LYS A 330 -17.21 -4.50 14.77
CA LYS A 330 -18.66 -4.35 14.62
C LYS A 330 -19.28 -4.17 16.01
N CYS A 331 -19.92 -3.04 16.25
CA CYS A 331 -20.57 -2.76 17.52
C CYS A 331 -21.69 -3.77 17.79
N SER A 332 -21.69 -4.38 18.98
CA SER A 332 -22.73 -5.32 19.40
C SER A 332 -24.10 -4.68 19.59
N VAL A 333 -24.16 -3.38 19.91
CA VAL A 333 -25.40 -2.65 20.20
C VAL A 333 -26.03 -2.11 18.92
N CYS A 334 -25.31 -1.28 18.17
CA CYS A 334 -25.87 -0.61 16.99
C CYS A 334 -25.47 -1.25 15.66
N SER A 335 -24.67 -2.32 15.65
CA SER A 335 -24.11 -2.95 14.44
C SER A 335 -23.21 -2.06 13.56
N SER A 336 -22.88 -0.84 13.99
CA SER A 336 -21.98 0.06 13.27
C SER A 336 -20.56 -0.51 13.16
N TRP A 337 -19.93 -0.27 12.01
CA TRP A 337 -18.57 -0.69 11.71
C TRP A 337 -17.57 0.40 12.08
N ASN A 338 -16.54 0.03 12.85
CA ASN A 338 -15.53 0.94 13.40
C ASN A 338 -14.12 0.47 13.06
N ASN A 339 -13.18 1.41 12.92
CA ASN A 339 -11.76 1.10 12.75
C ASN A 339 -11.20 0.32 13.95
N LEU A 340 -10.21 -0.56 13.73
CA LEU A 340 -9.65 -1.43 14.78
C LEU A 340 -9.03 -0.63 15.95
N VAL A 341 -8.52 0.56 15.65
CA VAL A 341 -7.89 1.45 16.64
C VAL A 341 -8.88 2.10 17.60
N VAL A 342 -10.18 2.10 17.27
CA VAL A 342 -11.19 2.79 18.08
C VAL A 342 -11.60 1.89 19.24
N THR A 343 -11.66 2.48 20.44
CA THR A 343 -12.04 1.82 21.70
C THR A 343 -13.50 1.99 22.07
N GLN A 344 -14.24 2.85 21.36
CA GLN A 344 -15.66 3.13 21.55
C GLN A 344 -16.35 3.23 20.20
N CYS A 345 -17.63 2.88 20.12
CA CYS A 345 -18.37 3.00 18.87
C CYS A 345 -18.54 4.48 18.47
N VAL A 346 -18.23 4.80 17.21
CA VAL A 346 -18.38 6.14 16.64
C VAL A 346 -19.86 6.58 16.57
N HIS A 347 -20.80 5.68 16.77
CA HIS A 347 -22.22 6.02 16.79
C HIS A 347 -22.78 6.09 18.21
N CYS A 348 -22.81 4.96 18.92
CA CYS A 348 -23.47 4.84 20.23
C CYS A 348 -22.52 4.87 21.43
N LEU A 349 -21.22 5.14 21.22
CA LEU A 349 -20.18 5.23 22.26
C LEU A 349 -19.94 3.94 23.07
N THR A 350 -20.61 2.83 22.77
CA THR A 350 -20.38 1.52 23.39
C THR A 350 -18.92 1.13 23.29
N GLN A 351 -18.31 0.69 24.40
CA GLN A 351 -16.92 0.26 24.42
C GLN A 351 -16.71 -0.95 23.49
N LEU A 352 -15.65 -0.91 22.69
CA LEU A 352 -15.33 -1.93 21.69
C LEU A 352 -14.02 -2.65 22.02
N GLY A 353 -14.10 -3.97 22.16
CA GLY A 353 -12.98 -4.85 22.47
C GLY A 353 -12.50 -5.69 21.29
N ASP A 354 -11.61 -6.64 21.58
CA ASP A 354 -11.13 -7.64 20.61
C ASP A 354 -12.23 -8.65 20.23
N SER A 355 -13.23 -8.82 21.11
CA SER A 355 -14.44 -9.61 20.86
C SER A 355 -15.28 -9.09 19.71
N ASP A 356 -15.14 -7.81 19.35
CA ASP A 356 -15.93 -7.13 18.31
C ASP A 356 -15.26 -7.17 16.94
N ILE A 357 -14.02 -7.67 16.86
CA ILE A 357 -13.28 -7.79 15.60
C ILE A 357 -13.95 -8.85 14.72
N ARG A 358 -14.38 -8.43 13.51
CA ARG A 358 -15.01 -9.25 12.48
C ARG A 358 -14.24 -9.09 11.16
N LEU A 359 -14.25 -10.15 10.35
CA LEU A 359 -13.78 -10.12 8.97
C LEU A 359 -14.74 -9.28 8.13
N ARG A 360 -14.20 -8.38 7.33
CA ARG A 360 -14.92 -7.60 6.33
C ARG A 360 -14.91 -8.39 5.03
N THR A 361 -16.01 -9.05 4.70
CA THR A 361 -16.11 -9.84 3.46
C THR A 361 -16.22 -8.96 2.23
N VAL A 362 -17.01 -7.88 2.29
CA VAL A 362 -17.10 -6.87 1.22
C VAL A 362 -17.40 -5.50 1.81
N ASP A 363 -16.88 -4.43 1.21
CA ASP A 363 -17.22 -3.07 1.58
C ASP A 363 -18.68 -2.74 1.24
N PRO A 364 -19.56 -2.53 2.24
CA PRO A 364 -20.98 -2.20 1.99
C PRO A 364 -21.15 -0.94 1.15
N LEU A 365 -20.26 0.03 1.31
CA LEU A 365 -20.29 1.30 0.59
C LEU A 365 -19.93 1.09 -0.89
N CYS A 366 -18.95 0.22 -1.16
CA CYS A 366 -18.54 -0.17 -2.51
C CYS A 366 -19.63 -0.99 -3.21
N LEU A 367 -20.22 -1.95 -2.49
CA LEU A 367 -21.35 -2.73 -3.00
C LEU A 367 -22.51 -1.80 -3.35
N THR A 368 -22.87 -0.91 -2.44
CA THR A 368 -23.97 0.04 -2.64
C THR A 368 -23.67 0.96 -3.82
N ALA A 369 -22.46 1.50 -3.93
CA ALA A 369 -22.06 2.39 -5.03
C ALA A 369 -22.06 1.69 -6.39
N ASN A 370 -21.71 0.40 -6.44
CA ASN A 370 -21.66 -0.40 -7.67
C ASN A 370 -22.94 -1.19 -7.99
N ALA A 371 -23.87 -1.31 -7.04
CA ALA A 371 -25.10 -2.07 -7.21
C ALA A 371 -25.94 -1.48 -8.35
N ARG A 372 -26.45 -2.35 -9.24
CA ARG A 372 -27.42 -1.92 -10.25
C ARG A 372 -28.72 -1.51 -9.56
N LYS A 373 -29.47 -0.59 -10.18
CA LYS A 373 -30.72 -0.04 -9.61
C LYS A 373 -31.75 -1.14 -9.21
N GLN A 374 -31.67 -2.34 -9.79
CA GLN A 374 -32.57 -3.46 -9.53
C GLN A 374 -32.04 -4.47 -8.50
N GLU A 375 -30.76 -4.40 -8.09
CA GLU A 375 -30.14 -5.39 -7.18
C GLU A 375 -30.21 -4.96 -5.70
N THR A 376 -30.72 -3.76 -5.42
CA THR A 376 -30.73 -3.18 -4.07
C THR A 376 -31.74 -3.79 -3.10
N GLU A 377 -32.64 -4.66 -3.54
CA GLU A 377 -33.73 -5.18 -2.69
C GLU A 377 -33.31 -6.34 -1.77
N SER A 378 -32.16 -7.00 -2.00
CA SER A 378 -31.82 -8.25 -1.27
C SER A 378 -30.59 -8.19 -0.36
N SER A 379 -30.01 -7.02 -0.07
CA SER A 379 -28.74 -6.92 0.67
C SER A 379 -28.86 -6.32 2.07
N THR A 380 -28.04 -6.82 3.00
CA THR A 380 -28.12 -6.70 4.48
C THR A 380 -27.80 -5.32 5.10
N MET A 381 -27.69 -4.24 4.32
CA MET A 381 -27.40 -2.91 4.84
C MET A 381 -28.28 -1.87 4.15
N ASP A 382 -29.13 -1.19 4.93
CA ASP A 382 -30.17 -0.26 4.48
C ASP A 382 -29.61 1.12 4.07
N TYR A 383 -28.69 1.15 3.11
CA TYR A 383 -28.28 2.41 2.51
C TYR A 383 -29.38 2.94 1.60
N VAL A 384 -29.99 4.06 1.98
CA VAL A 384 -30.93 4.77 1.12
C VAL A 384 -30.16 5.65 0.15
N ILE A 385 -30.11 5.24 -1.12
CA ILE A 385 -29.48 6.00 -2.19
C ILE A 385 -30.39 7.17 -2.59
N LEU A 386 -29.89 8.39 -2.44
CA LEU A 386 -30.61 9.62 -2.81
C LEU A 386 -30.25 10.13 -4.20
N HIS A 387 -29.01 9.89 -4.63
CA HIS A 387 -28.54 10.30 -5.95
C HIS A 387 -27.45 9.37 -6.44
N ARG A 388 -27.50 9.07 -7.74
CA ARG A 388 -26.46 8.33 -8.44
C ARG A 388 -26.17 9.04 -9.77
N CYS A 389 -24.90 9.26 -10.03
CA CYS A 389 -24.40 9.67 -11.34
C CYS A 389 -23.22 8.79 -11.73
N PHE A 390 -22.57 9.07 -12.87
CA PHE A 390 -21.38 8.34 -13.28
C PHE A 390 -20.21 8.52 -12.30
N ASP A 391 -20.03 9.73 -11.77
CA ASP A 391 -18.86 10.11 -10.98
C ASP A 391 -18.97 9.67 -9.51
N PHE A 392 -20.16 9.75 -8.92
CA PHE A 392 -20.38 9.50 -7.49
C PHE A 392 -21.83 9.10 -7.16
N THR A 393 -21.99 8.56 -5.96
CA THR A 393 -23.27 8.17 -5.35
C THR A 393 -23.44 8.89 -4.00
N ILE A 394 -24.62 9.45 -3.75
CA ILE A 394 -24.98 10.09 -2.47
C ILE A 394 -26.06 9.23 -1.80
N MET A 395 -25.82 8.90 -0.54
CA MET A 395 -26.69 8.07 0.28
C MET A 395 -26.87 8.66 1.68
N ILE A 396 -27.93 8.26 2.36
CA ILE A 396 -28.11 8.56 3.79
C ILE A 396 -27.21 7.62 4.59
N GLN A 397 -26.51 8.17 5.59
CA GLN A 397 -25.70 7.37 6.49
C GLN A 397 -26.62 6.51 7.39
N PRO A 398 -26.46 5.16 7.44
CA PRO A 398 -27.32 4.28 8.25
C PRO A 398 -27.29 4.61 9.75
N HIS A 399 -26.17 5.14 10.21
CA HIS A 399 -25.96 5.58 11.58
C HIS A 399 -25.66 7.08 11.58
N PRO A 400 -26.68 7.94 11.47
CA PRO A 400 -26.49 9.38 11.36
C PRO A 400 -25.89 9.96 12.64
N SER A 401 -24.98 10.92 12.50
CA SER A 401 -24.32 11.60 13.63
C SER A 401 -24.99 12.93 13.99
N ALA A 402 -25.97 13.36 13.19
CA ALA A 402 -26.71 14.60 13.35
C ALA A 402 -28.14 14.45 12.78
N ALA A 403 -28.92 15.53 12.75
CA ALA A 403 -30.28 15.54 12.18
C ALA A 403 -30.33 15.03 10.74
N ILE A 404 -29.40 15.46 9.89
CA ILE A 404 -29.20 14.90 8.55
C ILE A 404 -27.72 14.58 8.37
N HIS A 405 -27.42 13.33 8.03
CA HIS A 405 -26.07 12.88 7.72
C HIS A 405 -26.07 12.13 6.38
N LEU A 406 -25.47 12.75 5.36
CA LEU A 406 -25.28 12.15 4.05
C LEU A 406 -23.82 11.67 3.88
N SER A 407 -23.64 10.63 3.08
CA SER A 407 -22.35 10.18 2.59
C SER A 407 -22.32 10.28 1.07
N ALA A 408 -21.37 11.05 0.53
CA ALA A 408 -21.12 11.14 -0.89
C ALA A 408 -19.84 10.39 -1.25
N VAL A 409 -19.96 9.41 -2.13
CA VAL A 409 -18.93 8.41 -2.40
C VAL A 409 -18.60 8.44 -3.89
N PRO A 410 -17.34 8.68 -4.28
CA PRO A 410 -16.95 8.56 -5.68
C PRO A 410 -17.07 7.10 -6.13
N ASN A 411 -17.58 6.87 -7.34
CA ASN A 411 -17.78 5.52 -7.88
C ASN A 411 -16.46 4.86 -8.34
N GLY A 412 -15.39 5.66 -8.47
CA GLY A 412 -14.05 5.14 -8.72
C GLY A 412 -13.44 4.48 -7.47
N THR A 413 -12.39 3.69 -7.67
CA THR A 413 -11.66 3.03 -6.58
C THR A 413 -10.75 4.03 -5.83
N PHE A 414 -11.35 4.91 -5.04
CA PHE A 414 -10.64 5.85 -4.17
C PHE A 414 -10.56 5.28 -2.77
N TYR A 415 -9.44 4.62 -2.44
CA TYR A 415 -9.25 4.01 -1.12
C TYR A 415 -8.71 4.99 -0.06
N ASP A 416 -8.08 6.07 -0.50
CA ASP A 416 -7.35 7.01 0.35
C ASP A 416 -7.57 8.44 -0.16
N ILE A 417 -7.78 9.40 0.76
CA ILE A 417 -7.87 10.83 0.41
C ILE A 417 -6.58 11.33 -0.28
N LYS A 418 -5.44 10.69 0.01
CA LYS A 418 -4.15 10.93 -0.66
C LYS A 418 -4.16 10.56 -2.13
N ASN A 419 -5.13 9.76 -2.59
CA ASN A 419 -5.29 9.43 -4.00
C ASN A 419 -6.00 10.55 -4.76
N PHE A 420 -6.62 11.51 -4.08
CA PHE A 420 -7.10 12.71 -4.74
C PHE A 420 -5.96 13.50 -5.35
N ARG A 421 -6.30 14.18 -6.44
CA ARG A 421 -5.42 14.92 -7.33
C ARG A 421 -6.14 16.19 -7.73
N LYS A 422 -5.41 17.19 -8.19
CA LYS A 422 -6.00 18.46 -8.67
C LYS A 422 -7.14 18.24 -9.68
N THR A 423 -7.02 17.24 -10.55
CA THR A 423 -8.05 16.86 -11.53
C THR A 423 -9.38 16.41 -10.91
N HIS A 424 -9.40 16.04 -9.63
CA HIS A 424 -10.60 15.60 -8.91
C HIS A 424 -11.37 16.76 -8.25
N ILE A 425 -10.82 17.98 -8.22
CA ILE A 425 -11.51 19.16 -7.64
C ILE A 425 -12.91 19.36 -8.24
N PRO A 426 -13.12 19.32 -9.58
CA PRO A 426 -14.46 19.52 -10.15
C PRO A 426 -15.47 18.46 -9.68
N MET A 427 -15.04 17.21 -9.52
CA MET A 427 -15.87 16.13 -9.00
C MET A 427 -16.26 16.39 -7.54
N ILE A 428 -15.30 16.73 -6.68
CA ILE A 428 -15.54 16.99 -5.25
C ILE A 428 -16.46 18.20 -5.08
N THR A 429 -16.25 19.28 -5.84
CA THR A 429 -17.13 20.45 -5.84
C THR A 429 -18.54 20.08 -6.30
N LYS A 430 -18.67 19.28 -7.37
CA LYS A 430 -19.96 18.78 -7.85
C LYS A 430 -20.67 17.90 -6.82
N MET A 431 -19.92 17.08 -6.06
CA MET A 431 -20.46 16.31 -4.93
C MET A 431 -21.05 17.24 -3.87
N LYS A 432 -20.31 18.28 -3.45
CA LYS A 432 -20.79 19.27 -2.47
C LYS A 432 -22.06 19.96 -2.96
N THR A 433 -22.05 20.52 -4.17
CA THR A 433 -23.22 21.20 -4.75
C THR A 433 -24.43 20.29 -4.84
N ARG A 434 -24.24 19.01 -5.16
CA ARG A 434 -25.34 18.05 -5.22
C ARG A 434 -25.87 17.69 -3.83
N CYS A 435 -25.00 17.58 -2.82
CA CYS A 435 -25.42 17.43 -1.43
C CYS A 435 -26.22 18.66 -0.95
N ASP A 436 -25.77 19.89 -1.24
CA ASP A 436 -26.50 21.12 -0.92
C ASP A 436 -27.93 21.09 -1.53
N ALA A 437 -28.07 20.65 -2.78
CA ALA A 437 -29.37 20.50 -3.44
C ALA A 437 -30.25 19.44 -2.75
N ILE A 438 -29.69 18.29 -2.39
CA ILE A 438 -30.42 17.23 -1.68
C ILE A 438 -30.88 17.70 -0.30
N LEU A 439 -30.02 18.38 0.47
CA LEU A 439 -30.39 18.96 1.76
C LEU A 439 -31.57 19.93 1.61
N ARG A 440 -31.54 20.80 0.58
CA ARG A 440 -32.67 21.68 0.26
C ARG A 440 -33.95 20.89 0.00
N HIS A 441 -33.89 19.82 -0.77
CA HIS A 441 -35.07 18.99 -1.05
C HIS A 441 -35.60 18.28 0.19
N ILE A 442 -34.74 17.81 1.09
CA ILE A 442 -35.15 17.19 2.36
C ILE A 442 -35.83 18.22 3.28
N LEU A 443 -35.23 19.41 3.42
CA LEU A 443 -35.75 20.49 4.26
C LEU A 443 -37.08 21.03 3.73
N THR A 444 -37.25 21.14 2.41
CA THR A 444 -38.51 21.57 1.79
C THR A 444 -39.59 20.49 1.75
N GLY A 445 -39.26 19.23 2.12
CA GLY A 445 -40.20 18.11 2.08
C GLY A 445 -40.39 17.46 0.71
N ASN A 446 -39.60 17.88 -0.28
CA ASN A 446 -39.66 17.37 -1.65
C ASN A 446 -38.91 16.04 -1.86
N ALA A 447 -38.03 15.66 -0.94
CA ALA A 447 -37.27 14.41 -1.03
C ALA A 447 -36.98 13.79 0.35
N GLY A 448 -36.50 12.55 0.33
CA GLY A 448 -36.06 11.80 1.50
C GLY A 448 -36.99 10.63 1.82
N PRO A 449 -36.46 9.58 2.47
CA PRO A 449 -37.25 8.46 2.95
C PRO A 449 -38.17 8.89 4.10
N ASP A 450 -39.22 8.12 4.33
CA ASP A 450 -40.27 8.48 5.30
C ASP A 450 -39.74 8.58 6.73
N PHE A 451 -38.72 7.81 7.11
CA PHE A 451 -38.10 7.95 8.43
C PHE A 451 -37.40 9.31 8.64
N LEU A 452 -36.87 9.93 7.58
CA LEU A 452 -36.35 11.30 7.68
C LEU A 452 -37.49 12.32 7.75
N LYS A 453 -38.61 12.08 7.06
CA LYS A 453 -39.79 12.95 7.14
C LYS A 453 -40.40 12.98 8.53
N ASN A 454 -40.31 11.87 9.26
CA ASN A 454 -40.85 11.71 10.62
C ASN A 454 -39.82 12.05 11.73
N SER A 455 -38.59 12.43 11.37
CA SER A 455 -37.59 12.83 12.35
C SER A 455 -38.00 14.16 12.99
N VAL A 456 -37.98 14.21 14.33
CA VAL A 456 -38.35 15.42 15.10
C VAL A 456 -37.51 16.61 14.67
N ASP A 457 -36.19 16.43 14.56
CA ASP A 457 -35.25 17.50 14.18
C ASP A 457 -35.55 18.01 12.75
N VAL A 458 -35.78 17.10 11.79
CA VAL A 458 -36.03 17.46 10.39
C VAL A 458 -37.41 18.12 10.24
N THR A 459 -38.41 17.66 10.98
CA THR A 459 -39.75 18.26 11.00
C THR A 459 -39.70 19.67 11.57
N HIS A 460 -38.94 19.87 12.65
CA HIS A 460 -38.70 21.18 13.23
C HIS A 460 -38.04 22.13 12.22
N LEU A 461 -36.93 21.70 11.61
CA LEU A 461 -36.22 22.48 10.58
C LEU A 461 -37.12 22.78 9.37
N ARG A 462 -37.98 21.85 8.96
CA ARG A 462 -38.96 22.07 7.89
C ARG A 462 -39.99 23.13 8.27
N GLY A 463 -40.53 23.08 9.50
CA GLY A 463 -41.47 24.06 10.02
C GLY A 463 -40.91 25.49 9.97
N LEU A 464 -39.62 25.66 10.29
CA LEU A 464 -38.92 26.95 10.19
C LEU A 464 -38.85 27.49 8.76
N THR A 465 -38.82 26.61 7.76
CA THR A 465 -38.73 27.00 6.33
C THR A 465 -40.08 27.22 5.66
N GLN A 466 -41.13 26.51 6.11
CA GLN A 466 -42.48 26.61 5.54
C GLN A 466 -43.27 27.78 6.13
N GLY A 467 -42.91 28.24 7.33
CA GLY A 467 -43.46 29.46 7.92
C GLY A 467 -44.92 29.33 8.35
N GLU A 468 -45.34 28.14 8.77
CA GLU A 468 -46.72 27.84 9.14
C GLU A 468 -47.13 28.36 10.52
N ASN A 469 -46.22 28.91 11.32
CA ASN A 469 -46.56 29.45 12.64
C ASN A 469 -46.18 30.93 12.80
N ASN A 470 -47.17 31.69 13.25
CA ASN A 470 -47.24 33.13 13.33
C ASN A 470 -46.06 33.80 14.08
N VAL A 471 -45.60 34.94 13.54
CA VAL A 471 -44.75 36.00 14.15
C VAL A 471 -43.21 35.80 14.12
N GLY A 472 -42.68 34.64 13.72
CA GLY A 472 -41.22 34.43 13.59
C GLY A 472 -40.64 34.76 12.20
N THR A 473 -39.41 35.28 12.15
CA THR A 473 -38.63 35.49 10.92
C THR A 473 -38.44 34.17 10.14
N LYS A 474 -39.04 34.06 8.94
CA LYS A 474 -38.85 32.90 8.05
C LYS A 474 -37.36 32.74 7.76
N SER A 475 -36.80 31.62 8.18
CA SER A 475 -35.38 31.32 7.96
C SER A 475 -35.19 30.83 6.52
N ASN A 476 -34.23 31.42 5.80
CA ASN A 476 -33.91 31.00 4.45
C ASN A 476 -33.28 29.60 4.48
N VAL A 477 -33.76 28.66 3.65
CA VAL A 477 -33.18 27.30 3.56
C VAL A 477 -31.66 27.35 3.29
N ASN A 478 -31.18 28.36 2.57
CA ASN A 478 -29.75 28.59 2.32
C ASN A 478 -28.96 28.87 3.60
N ASP A 479 -29.56 29.59 4.54
CA ASP A 479 -28.96 29.95 5.82
C ASP A 479 -28.89 28.73 6.75
N ILE A 480 -29.83 27.80 6.66
CA ILE A 480 -29.71 26.50 7.34
C ILE A 480 -28.57 25.68 6.73
N ILE A 481 -28.54 25.56 5.39
CA ILE A 481 -27.54 24.76 4.67
C ILE A 481 -26.12 25.31 4.83
N SER A 482 -25.93 26.61 5.04
CA SER A 482 -24.59 27.19 5.24
C SER A 482 -23.90 26.71 6.52
N HIS A 483 -24.65 26.12 7.46
CA HIS A 483 -24.11 25.49 8.67
C HIS A 483 -23.79 24.00 8.48
N ALA A 484 -23.99 23.44 7.27
CA ALA A 484 -23.62 22.06 6.98
C ALA A 484 -22.10 21.89 6.99
N ILE A 485 -21.64 20.87 7.71
CA ILE A 485 -20.22 20.52 7.84
C ILE A 485 -19.87 19.50 6.76
N TYR A 486 -18.79 19.78 6.03
CA TYR A 486 -18.28 18.94 4.95
C TYR A 486 -16.87 18.45 5.28
N GLY A 487 -16.62 17.16 5.14
CA GLY A 487 -15.27 16.62 5.31
C GLY A 487 -15.15 15.15 5.00
N PHE A 488 -13.96 14.59 5.25
CA PHE A 488 -13.61 13.20 4.97
C PHE A 488 -12.98 12.58 6.20
N ASN A 489 -13.26 11.30 6.44
CA ASN A 489 -12.52 10.56 7.46
C ASN A 489 -11.35 9.80 6.83
N TYR A 490 -10.16 9.87 7.42
CA TYR A 490 -9.00 9.11 6.98
C TYR A 490 -8.16 8.58 8.17
N PRO A 491 -8.03 7.24 8.32
CA PRO A 491 -8.71 6.21 7.54
C PRO A 491 -10.23 6.23 7.74
N HIS A 492 -10.97 6.11 6.64
CA HIS A 492 -12.42 5.97 6.67
C HIS A 492 -12.79 4.60 7.24
N SER A 493 -13.97 4.49 7.87
CA SER A 493 -14.47 3.18 8.33
C SER A 493 -14.72 2.24 7.13
N PHE A 494 -14.91 2.81 5.95
CA PHE A 494 -15.03 2.03 4.72
C PHE A 494 -13.74 2.03 3.92
N SER A 495 -13.55 1.02 3.04
CA SER A 495 -12.33 0.93 2.25
C SER A 495 -12.29 2.03 1.21
N HIS A 496 -13.46 2.57 0.83
CA HIS A 496 -13.60 3.73 -0.03
C HIS A 496 -13.65 5.02 0.79
N VAL A 497 -13.08 6.07 0.22
CA VAL A 497 -13.23 7.45 0.69
C VAL A 497 -14.69 7.87 0.54
N GLY A 498 -15.26 8.45 1.60
CA GLY A 498 -16.58 9.07 1.58
C GLY A 498 -16.49 10.49 2.11
N MET A 499 -17.15 11.42 1.44
CA MET A 499 -17.38 12.77 1.95
C MET A 499 -18.60 12.74 2.87
N HIS A 500 -18.42 13.10 4.13
CA HIS A 500 -19.48 13.30 5.09
C HIS A 500 -20.09 14.69 4.89
N VAL A 501 -21.42 14.74 4.88
CA VAL A 501 -22.19 15.99 4.92
C VAL A 501 -23.12 15.91 6.11
N ILE A 502 -22.85 16.75 7.10
CA ILE A 502 -23.50 16.70 8.41
C ILE A 502 -24.21 18.03 8.64
N LEU A 503 -25.54 17.98 8.75
CA LEU A 503 -26.35 19.13 9.13
C LEU A 503 -26.75 19.01 10.60
N PRO A 504 -26.37 19.98 11.45
CA PRO A 504 -26.81 20.07 12.85
C PRO A 504 -28.34 20.00 13.02
N PRO A 505 -28.85 19.66 14.23
CA PRO A 505 -28.12 19.39 15.47
C PRO A 505 -27.33 18.08 15.47
N ILE A 506 -26.11 18.13 15.98
CA ILE A 506 -25.19 17.00 16.10
C ILE A 506 -25.54 16.20 17.35
N LYS A 507 -25.68 14.89 17.17
CA LYS A 507 -25.97 13.90 18.23
C LYS A 507 -24.70 13.22 18.72
N CYS A 508 -23.71 13.04 17.84
CA CYS A 508 -22.47 12.35 18.17
C CYS A 508 -21.27 12.99 17.46
N PHE A 509 -20.37 13.58 18.24
CA PHE A 509 -19.17 14.28 17.76
C PHE A 509 -18.00 13.35 17.44
N SER A 510 -18.11 12.06 17.74
CA SER A 510 -16.96 11.14 17.64
C SER A 510 -16.43 10.96 16.21
N ILE A 511 -17.24 11.24 15.19
CA ILE A 511 -16.82 11.22 13.79
C ILE A 511 -15.76 12.29 13.47
N PHE A 512 -15.72 13.36 14.25
CA PHE A 512 -14.82 14.50 14.06
C PHE A 512 -13.51 14.37 14.84
N LYS A 513 -13.38 13.40 15.74
CA LYS A 513 -12.20 13.26 16.60
C LYS A 513 -10.93 13.06 15.76
N SER A 514 -9.92 13.88 16.05
CA SER A 514 -8.55 13.77 15.51
C SER A 514 -7.95 12.36 15.63
N PRO A 515 -7.05 11.94 14.71
CA PRO A 515 -6.53 12.66 13.53
C PRO A 515 -7.36 12.43 12.27
N PHE A 516 -8.60 11.99 12.45
CA PHE A 516 -9.30 11.28 11.40
C PHE A 516 -10.14 12.20 10.51
N PHE A 517 -10.50 13.42 10.93
CA PHE A 517 -11.38 14.29 10.15
C PHE A 517 -10.60 15.34 9.33
N TYR A 518 -10.86 15.39 8.03
CA TYR A 518 -10.28 16.34 7.09
C TYR A 518 -11.39 17.26 6.57
N PRO A 519 -11.44 18.53 7.00
CA PRO A 519 -12.41 19.50 6.49
C PRO A 519 -12.30 19.64 4.98
N LEU A 520 -13.44 19.79 4.30
CA LEU A 520 -13.48 19.94 2.85
C LEU A 520 -12.64 21.13 2.36
N SER A 521 -12.63 22.23 3.12
CA SER A 521 -11.81 23.42 2.84
C SER A 521 -10.31 23.09 2.79
N LYS A 522 -9.81 22.31 3.76
CA LYS A 522 -8.42 21.82 3.76
C LYS A 522 -8.14 20.93 2.55
N VAL A 523 -9.02 19.97 2.27
CA VAL A 523 -8.84 19.04 1.14
C VAL A 523 -8.77 19.79 -0.19
N LEU A 524 -9.67 20.74 -0.43
CA LEU A 524 -9.66 21.55 -1.65
C LEU A 524 -8.41 22.44 -1.73
N SER A 525 -8.03 23.11 -0.64
CA SER A 525 -6.81 23.93 -0.57
C SER A 525 -5.54 23.12 -0.89
N ASP A 526 -5.38 21.95 -0.28
CA ASP A 526 -4.25 21.06 -0.56
C ASP A 526 -4.23 20.63 -2.04
N LEU A 527 -5.39 20.28 -2.62
CA LEU A 527 -5.47 19.89 -4.03
C LEU A 527 -5.17 21.05 -4.99
N GLU A 528 -5.56 22.27 -4.64
CA GLU A 528 -5.32 23.46 -5.46
C GLU A 528 -3.85 23.85 -5.48
N HIS A 529 -3.21 23.87 -4.31
CA HIS A 529 -1.85 24.35 -4.10
C HIS A 529 -0.78 23.27 -4.23
N LEU A 530 -1.05 22.06 -3.72
CA LEU A 530 -0.08 20.95 -3.68
C LEU A 530 -0.39 19.85 -4.71
N SER A 531 -1.52 19.92 -5.41
CA SER A 531 -2.00 18.90 -6.36
C SER A 531 -2.30 17.53 -5.76
N GLN A 532 -2.19 17.38 -4.44
CA GLN A 532 -2.47 16.17 -3.66
C GLN A 532 -2.85 16.55 -2.23
N VAL A 533 -3.61 15.70 -1.54
CA VAL A 533 -3.99 15.94 -0.13
C VAL A 533 -2.81 15.63 0.78
N LYS A 534 -2.39 16.60 1.60
CA LYS A 534 -1.29 16.42 2.56
C LYS A 534 -1.85 15.78 3.83
N PRO A 535 -1.38 14.58 4.24
CA PRO A 535 -1.76 14.04 5.54
C PRO A 535 -1.24 14.95 6.66
N TYR A 536 -1.91 14.93 7.81
CA TYR A 536 -1.40 15.64 8.98
C TYR A 536 -0.01 15.10 9.32
N THR A 537 0.94 15.99 9.55
CA THR A 537 2.25 15.60 10.10
C THR A 537 2.07 15.04 11.51
N THR A 538 3.08 14.37 12.04
CA THR A 538 3.05 13.89 13.43
C THR A 538 2.81 15.02 14.43
N ASP A 539 3.39 16.18 14.14
CA ASP A 539 3.32 17.35 15.01
C ASP A 539 1.94 18.01 14.88
N GLU A 540 1.41 18.16 13.65
CA GLU A 540 0.04 18.63 13.40
C GLU A 540 -0.99 17.70 14.07
N ALA A 541 -0.80 16.37 13.97
CA ALA A 541 -1.68 15.41 14.61
C ALA A 541 -1.61 15.50 16.14
N THR A 542 -0.42 15.70 16.71
CA THR A 542 -0.23 15.88 18.18
C THR A 542 -0.91 17.16 18.65
N GLN A 543 -0.74 18.26 17.92
CA GLN A 543 -1.42 19.51 18.19
C GLN A 543 -2.94 19.36 18.14
N LEU A 544 -3.46 18.65 17.14
CA LEU A 544 -4.90 18.35 17.04
C LEU A 544 -5.39 17.42 18.16
N TYR A 545 -4.54 16.63 18.80
CA TYR A 545 -4.93 15.85 19.98
C TYR A 545 -4.94 16.69 21.26
N GLU A 546 -4.04 17.66 21.38
CA GLU A 546 -3.94 18.54 22.54
C GLU A 546 -5.03 19.61 22.50
N ASN A 547 -5.20 20.26 21.35
CA ASN A 547 -6.19 21.29 21.05
C ASN A 547 -6.82 21.00 19.69
N ASP A 548 -7.93 20.26 19.68
CA ASP A 548 -8.63 19.91 18.44
C ASP A 548 -9.43 21.12 17.93
N ILE A 549 -8.74 22.05 17.25
CA ILE A 549 -9.33 23.28 16.68
C ILE A 549 -10.52 22.94 15.77
N ILE A 550 -10.44 21.81 15.05
CA ILE A 550 -11.52 21.35 14.19
C ILE A 550 -12.76 20.96 15.01
N MET A 551 -12.56 20.30 16.16
CA MET A 551 -13.66 19.97 17.07
C MET A 551 -14.26 21.23 17.70
N GLU A 552 -13.44 22.20 18.11
CA GLU A 552 -13.90 23.47 18.68
C GLU A 552 -14.81 24.21 17.69
N ASP A 553 -14.35 24.39 16.44
CA ASP A 553 -15.15 25.00 15.37
C ASP A 553 -16.49 24.27 15.16
N ILE A 554 -16.49 22.94 15.22
CA ILE A 554 -17.70 22.12 15.01
C ILE A 554 -18.67 22.23 16.18
N VAL A 555 -18.17 22.27 17.42
CA VAL A 555 -18.99 22.49 18.62
C VAL A 555 -19.59 23.89 18.60
N ASP A 556 -18.83 24.89 18.16
CA ASP A 556 -19.32 26.27 18.02
C ASP A 556 -20.39 26.38 16.94
N ILE A 557 -20.19 25.73 15.78
CA ILE A 557 -21.20 25.65 14.72
C ILE A 557 -22.49 25.01 15.25
N ASP A 558 -22.40 23.87 15.96
CA ASP A 558 -23.58 23.18 16.51
C ASP A 558 -24.29 24.03 17.57
N THR A 559 -23.54 24.65 18.49
CA THR A 559 -24.06 25.49 19.56
C THR A 559 -24.76 26.73 18.99
N THR A 560 -24.13 27.38 18.02
CA THR A 560 -24.70 28.54 17.30
C THR A 560 -25.97 28.13 16.55
N PHE A 561 -25.96 26.97 15.89
CA PHE A 561 -27.11 26.45 15.17
C PHE A 561 -28.30 26.18 16.11
N ARG A 562 -28.04 25.52 17.25
CA ARG A 562 -29.07 25.23 18.27
C ARG A 562 -29.68 26.50 18.85
N SER A 563 -28.83 27.46 19.23
CA SER A 563 -29.27 28.76 19.74
C SER A 563 -30.13 29.52 18.71
N LYS A 564 -29.68 29.56 17.45
CA LYS A 564 -30.36 30.29 16.37
C LYS A 564 -31.71 29.69 15.99
N TYR A 565 -31.83 28.36 16.01
CA TYR A 565 -33.01 27.65 15.54
C TYR A 565 -33.84 27.01 16.66
N GLY A 566 -33.52 27.22 17.94
CA GLY A 566 -34.31 26.74 19.08
C GLY A 566 -34.35 25.23 19.26
N LEU A 567 -33.18 24.56 19.16
CA LEU A 567 -33.00 23.10 19.17
C LEU A 567 -32.15 22.55 20.32
#